data_AF-E1ZLL6-F1
#
_entry.id   AF-E1ZLL6-F1
#
_cell.length_a   1.000
_cell.length_b   1.000
_cell.length_c   1.000
_cell.angle_alpha   90.00
_cell.angle_beta   90.00
_cell.angle_gamma   90.00
#
_symmetry.space_group_name_H-M   'P 1'
#
loop_
_entity.id
_entity.type
_entity.pdbx_description
1 polymer ?
#
loop_
_entity_poly.entity_id
_entity_poly.type
_entity_poly.pdbx_seq_one_letter_code
_entity_poly.pdbx_strand_id
1 'polypeptide(L)' 'QDAADEATLRQFDLDSRFGPCSGITRLERWERAVELGLDPPAEVPQLVRRHGTNSLFNKDLF' A
#
# COMPACT_ATOMS: atom_id res chain seq x y z
N GLN A 1 15.12 8.11 5.05
CA GLN A 1 14.66 6.74 4.73
C GLN A 1 13.15 6.76 4.54
N ASP A 2 12.41 7.35 5.47
CA ASP A 2 10.94 7.50 5.42
C ASP A 2 10.41 8.14 4.13
N ALA A 3 11.05 9.19 3.61
CA ALA A 3 10.61 9.83 2.36
C ALA A 3 10.66 8.91 1.12
N ALA A 4 11.60 7.95 1.08
CA ALA A 4 11.66 6.98 -0.01
C ALA A 4 10.55 5.93 0.12
N ASP A 5 10.28 5.48 1.35
CA ASP A 5 9.19 4.55 1.65
C ASP A 5 7.83 5.16 1.33
N GLU A 6 7.61 6.42 1.71
CA GLU A 6 6.42 7.18 1.36
C GLU A 6 6.26 7.29 -0.16
N ALA A 7 7.34 7.52 -0.90
CA ALA A 7 7.29 7.57 -2.36
C ALA A 7 6.86 6.23 -2.97
N THR A 8 7.40 5.11 -2.49
CA THR A 8 6.98 3.77 -2.91
C THR A 8 5.51 3.50 -2.60
N LEU A 9 5.07 3.79 -1.38
CA LEU A 9 3.67 3.60 -0.97
C LEU A 9 2.72 4.49 -1.76
N ARG A 10 3.12 5.73 -2.06
CA ARG A 10 2.37 6.64 -2.91
C ARG A 10 2.29 6.15 -4.35
N GLN A 11 3.35 5.55 -4.88
CA GLN A 11 3.32 4.93 -6.21
C GLN A 11 2.33 3.77 -6.25
N PHE A 12 2.32 2.92 -5.22
CA PHE A 12 1.30 1.88 -5.06
C PHE A 12 -0.11 2.50 -5.01
N ASP A 13 -0.31 3.57 -4.24
CA ASP A 13 -1.60 4.28 -4.15
C ASP A 13 -2.11 4.76 -5.51
N LEU A 14 -1.23 5.30 -6.34
CA LEU A 14 -1.57 5.83 -7.67
C LEU A 14 -1.71 4.76 -8.76
N ASP A 15 -1.31 3.51 -8.51
CA ASP A 15 -1.39 2.45 -9.51
C ASP A 15 -2.81 1.87 -9.60
N SER A 16 -3.53 2.24 -10.66
CA SER A 16 -4.92 1.82 -10.86
C SER A 16 -5.09 0.32 -11.11
N ARG A 17 -4.02 -0.42 -11.40
CA ARG A 17 -4.08 -1.87 -11.65
C ARG A 17 -4.58 -2.63 -10.43
N PHE A 18 -4.32 -2.14 -9.23
CA PHE A 18 -4.68 -2.77 -7.95
C PHE A 18 -6.07 -2.35 -7.42
N GLY A 19 -6.89 -1.73 -8.27
CA GLY A 19 -8.23 -1.24 -7.93
C GLY A 19 -8.21 0.03 -7.08
N PRO A 20 -9.36 0.54 -6.63
CA PRO A 20 -9.44 1.80 -5.88
C PRO A 20 -8.73 1.71 -4.52
N CYS A 21 -8.04 2.79 -4.12
CA CYS A 21 -7.35 2.89 -2.83
C CYS A 21 -8.17 3.58 -1.73
N SER A 22 -9.22 4.32 -2.08
CA SER A 22 -9.97 5.15 -1.15
C SER A 22 -10.80 4.33 -0.17
N GLY A 23 -10.72 4.65 1.12
CA GLY A 23 -11.58 4.08 2.16
C GLY A 23 -11.16 2.69 2.66
N ILE A 24 -9.97 2.23 2.28
CA ILE A 24 -9.32 1.02 2.79
C ILE A 24 -7.85 1.31 3.07
N THR A 25 -7.25 0.53 3.98
CA THR A 25 -5.82 0.62 4.27
C THR A 25 -4.97 0.09 3.11
N ARG A 26 -3.69 0.47 3.07
CA ARG A 26 -2.74 -0.04 2.06
C ARG A 26 -2.60 -1.56 2.14
N LEU A 27 -2.64 -2.15 3.33
CA LEU A 27 -2.63 -3.60 3.51
C LEU A 27 -3.88 -4.27 2.95
N GLU A 28 -5.08 -3.78 3.29
CA GLU A 28 -6.33 -4.34 2.74
C GLU A 28 -6.36 -4.25 1.21
N ARG A 29 -5.90 -3.14 0.64
CA ARG A 29 -5.78 -2.99 -0.82
C ARG A 29 -4.80 -3.99 -1.41
N TRP A 30 -3.65 -4.18 -0.78
CA TRP A 30 -2.62 -5.12 -1.22
C TRP A 30 -3.14 -6.55 -1.18
N GLU A 31 -3.78 -6.96 -0.09
CA GLU A 31 -4.38 -8.29 0.08
C GLU A 31 -5.42 -8.56 -1.01
N ARG A 32 -6.33 -7.61 -1.26
CA ARG A 32 -7.31 -7.71 -2.36
C ARG A 32 -6.64 -7.87 -3.72
N ALA A 33 -5.55 -7.15 -3.98
CA ALA A 33 -4.82 -7.26 -5.24
C ALA A 33 -4.14 -8.64 -5.41
N VAL A 34 -3.65 -9.24 -4.31
CA VAL A 34 -3.14 -10.62 -4.30
C VAL A 34 -4.27 -11.61 -4.59
N GLU A 35 -5.43 -11.47 -3.94
CA GLU A 35 -6.59 -12.35 -4.16
C GLU A 35 -7.09 -12.31 -5.61
N LEU A 36 -6.96 -11.15 -6.27
CA LEU A 36 -7.27 -10.98 -7.69
C LEU A 36 -6.16 -11.46 -8.63
N GLY A 37 -5.02 -11.91 -8.11
CA GLY A 37 -3.89 -12.40 -8.92
C GLY A 37 -3.15 -11.29 -9.69
N LEU A 38 -3.18 -10.04 -9.19
CA LEU A 38 -2.64 -8.87 -9.88
C LEU A 38 -1.15 -8.61 -9.61
N ASP A 39 -0.50 -9.48 -8.82
CA ASP A 39 0.93 -9.42 -8.46
C ASP A 39 1.38 -8.04 -7.92
N PRO A 40 0.79 -7.55 -6.81
CA PRO A 40 1.18 -6.27 -6.23
C PRO A 40 2.60 -6.33 -5.60
N PRO A 41 3.31 -5.19 -5.48
CA PRO A 41 4.69 -5.19 -4.99
C PRO A 41 4.82 -5.74 -3.56
N ALA A 42 5.67 -6.75 -3.37
CA ALA A 42 5.84 -7.44 -2.08
C ALA A 42 6.46 -6.57 -0.98
N GLU A 43 7.05 -5.43 -1.34
CA GLU A 43 7.62 -4.45 -0.42
C GLU A 43 6.55 -3.67 0.35
N VAL A 44 5.36 -3.43 -0.22
CA VAL A 44 4.28 -2.66 0.43
C VAL A 44 3.98 -3.15 1.86
N PRO A 45 3.66 -4.43 2.10
CA PRO A 45 3.41 -4.91 3.46
C PRO A 45 4.64 -4.83 4.38
N GLN A 46 5.86 -4.91 3.83
CA GLN A 46 7.09 -4.78 4.60
C GLN A 46 7.30 -3.33 5.07
N LEU A 47 7.07 -2.36 4.18
CA LEU A 47 7.12 -0.92 4.50
C LEU A 47 6.10 -0.58 5.58
N VAL A 48 4.85 -1.03 5.42
CA VAL A 48 3.79 -0.79 6.41
C VAL A 48 4.15 -1.38 7.77
N ARG A 49 4.60 -2.65 7.82
CA ARG A 49 4.94 -3.31 9.09
C ARG A 49 6.13 -2.66 9.79
N ARG A 50 7.10 -2.15 9.03
CA ARG A 50 8.26 -1.43 9.57
C ARG A 50 7.87 -0.14 10.29
N HIS A 51 6.90 0.60 9.75
CA HIS A 51 6.40 1.86 10.34
C HIS A 51 5.24 1.66 11.32
N GLY A 52 4.63 0.47 11.31
CA GLY A 52 3.51 0.08 12.16
C GLY A 52 2.17 0.19 11.44
N THR A 53 1.31 -0.80 11.64
CA THR A 53 -0.01 -0.92 10.97
C THR A 53 -1.00 0.18 11.37
N ASN A 54 -0.79 0.83 12.51
CA ASN A 54 -1.59 1.97 12.98
C ASN A 54 -1.04 3.34 12.53
N SER A 55 0.03 3.37 11.74
CA SER A 55 0.66 4.60 11.26
C SER A 55 0.03 5.13 9.98
N LEU A 56 0.42 6.35 9.58
CA LEU A 56 0.05 6.94 8.28
C LEU A 56 0.58 6.14 7.08
N PHE A 57 1.57 5.27 7.28
CA PHE A 57 2.08 4.39 6.25
C PHE A 57 1.07 3.31 5.86
N ASN A 58 0.04 3.04 6.67
CA ASN A 58 -1.03 2.11 6.31
C ASN A 58 -2.31 2.80 5.79
N LYS A 59 -2.36 4.13 5.77
CA LYS A 59 -3.53 4.86 5.23
C LYS A 59 -3.38 5.07 3.73
N ASP A 60 -4.50 5.21 3.02
CA ASP A 60 -4.44 5.59 1.62
C ASP A 60 -3.94 7.04 1.44
N LEU A 61 -3.69 7.43 0.19
CA LEU A 61 -3.13 8.74 -0.15
C LEU A 61 -4.11 9.91 0.13
N PHE A 62 -5.41 9.63 0.29
CA PHE A 62 -6.47 10.63 0.32
C PHE A 62 -7.07 10.86 1.72
#